data_AF-A0A971NSG3-F1
#
_entry.id   AF-A0A971NSG3-F1
#
_cell.length_a   1.000
_cell.length_b   1.000
_cell.length_c   1.000
_cell.angle_alpha   90.00
_cell.angle_beta   90.00
_cell.angle_gamma   90.00
#
_symmetry.space_group_name_H-M   'P 1'
#
loop_
_entity.id
_entity.type
_entity.pdbx_description
1 polymer ?
#
loop_
_entity_poly.entity_id
_entity_poly.type
_entity_poly.pdbx_seq_one_letter_code
_entity_poly.pdbx_strand_id
1 'polypeptide(L)'
;MYLKGSRLSMNRKRRRGNPLLIGFLLLMIALFAYANIFVVPKIPPPFVPTPTITRSPESYQQEAEQLSAEGKFLAAIDAYQAAINVNPTNIQNYLHIARLQIQTRDYERAQINCENAILLDNQIADAYALLGWAKAFQKDYLAGEQDVKRAIELDPNSALAHSIYAHILGLRLEAGITDMNTQDQAIEQSRMAIALNSNLLEAHWARGYILELTANYPEAASEFEQAIAINPNISNLHMALGRNYFTLGRDDEAIFEFSRAFALDPTDPTPNYFISRVWANGGEFAKAAQYAEAAVRLDPADPYLQAQLGTMYFRQGLYNQALPFLELAVIGGVDPSGVSVAPIPLAYGNSSIEIYSRYGIAMARINRCAEANALAQMMLEGIADDANGVYNANEILKICQENLTNPPTPTLAPTATPITGPTSTPEPSATPQS
;
A
#
# COMPACT_ATOMS: atom_id res chain seq x y z
N MET A 1 -18.80 59.23 66.21
CA MET A 1 -17.70 58.47 66.84
C MET A 1 -16.47 58.61 65.95
N TYR A 2 -15.31 58.84 66.56
CA TYR A 2 -14.04 59.31 65.98
C TYR A 2 -13.40 58.45 64.88
N LEU A 3 -12.62 59.10 64.00
CA LEU A 3 -11.26 58.73 63.51
C LEU A 3 -10.70 59.98 62.75
N LYS A 4 -10.11 60.99 63.41
CA LYS A 4 -8.69 61.20 63.78
C LYS A 4 -7.70 61.09 62.60
N GLY A 5 -7.07 62.24 62.28
CA GLY A 5 -6.42 62.53 61.00
C GLY A 5 -5.08 61.86 60.70
N SER A 6 -4.69 61.91 59.42
CA SER A 6 -3.33 61.66 58.95
C SER A 6 -2.61 62.99 58.68
N ARG A 7 -1.42 63.14 59.23
CA ARG A 7 -0.51 64.28 59.00
C ARG A 7 0.39 63.95 57.82
N LEU A 8 -0.02 64.23 56.60
CA LEU A 8 0.91 64.23 55.45
C LEU A 8 1.51 65.63 55.30
N SER A 9 2.72 65.78 55.87
CA SER A 9 3.62 66.91 55.62
C SER A 9 4.08 66.87 54.16
N MET A 10 3.41 67.62 53.28
CA MET A 10 3.83 67.84 51.89
C MET A 10 4.70 69.09 51.78
N ASN A 11 5.80 69.14 52.52
CA ASN A 11 6.89 70.09 52.26
C ASN A 11 8.09 69.34 51.67
N ARG A 12 7.93 68.77 50.47
CA ARG A 12 9.08 68.37 49.65
C ARG A 12 9.59 69.62 48.93
N LYS A 13 10.78 70.08 49.32
CA LYS A 13 11.54 71.10 48.60
C LYS A 13 11.57 70.75 47.12
N ARG A 14 10.98 71.60 46.26
CA ARG A 14 11.10 71.49 44.80
C ARG A 14 12.59 71.54 44.45
N ARG A 15 13.18 70.38 44.11
CA ARG A 15 14.51 70.37 43.48
C ARG A 15 14.35 71.03 42.12
N ARG A 16 15.06 72.14 41.90
CA ARG A 16 15.09 72.82 40.59
C ARG A 16 15.66 71.81 39.58
N GLY A 17 14.95 71.59 38.48
CA GLY A 17 15.39 70.68 37.42
C GLY A 17 16.74 71.13 36.86
N ASN A 18 17.63 70.19 36.58
CA ASN A 18 18.95 70.50 36.03
C ASN A 18 18.77 71.01 34.59
N PRO A 19 19.09 72.29 34.28
CA PRO A 19 18.85 72.86 32.96
C PRO A 19 19.64 72.12 31.86
N LEU A 20 20.79 71.53 32.19
CA LEU A 20 21.57 70.72 31.24
C LEU A 20 20.86 69.41 30.88
N LEU A 21 20.23 68.76 31.87
CA LEU A 21 19.47 67.53 31.62
C LEU A 21 18.21 67.82 30.79
N ILE A 22 17.53 68.94 31.08
CA ILE A 22 16.37 69.38 30.30
C ILE A 22 16.79 69.71 28.87
N GLY A 23 17.89 70.43 28.68
CA GLY A 23 18.44 70.73 27.36
C GLY A 23 18.82 69.48 26.57
N PHE A 24 19.47 68.51 27.22
CA PHE A 24 19.81 67.22 26.60
C PHE A 24 18.57 66.43 26.19
N LEU A 25 17.55 66.36 27.05
CA LEU A 25 16.29 65.68 26.74
C LEU A 25 15.56 66.34 25.58
N LEU A 26 15.51 67.68 25.53
CA LEU A 26 14.92 68.41 24.41
C LEU A 26 15.67 68.15 23.10
N LEU A 27 17.00 68.08 23.14
CA LEU A 27 17.82 67.74 21.98
C LEU A 27 17.57 66.30 21.50
N MET A 28 17.47 65.34 22.42
CA MET A 28 17.12 63.95 22.08
C MET A 28 15.72 63.84 21.46
N ILE A 29 14.74 64.56 22.01
CA ILE A 29 13.38 64.60 21.44
C ILE A 29 13.41 65.22 20.04
N ALA A 30 14.15 66.32 19.85
CA ALA A 30 14.28 66.96 18.54
C ALA A 30 14.97 66.05 17.52
N LEU A 31 16.01 65.31 17.93
CA LEU A 31 16.73 64.37 17.07
C LEU A 31 15.86 63.16 16.70
N PHE A 32 15.07 62.65 17.64
CA PHE A 32 14.10 61.59 17.39
C PHE A 32 12.99 62.05 16.44
N ALA A 33 12.44 63.25 16.67
CA ALA A 33 11.45 63.84 15.78
C ALA A 33 12.03 64.06 14.37
N TYR A 34 13.27 64.54 14.27
CA TYR A 34 13.96 64.70 12.99
C TYR A 34 14.15 63.37 12.26
N ALA A 35 14.63 62.33 12.97
CA ALA A 35 14.78 61.01 12.40
C ALA A 35 13.44 60.46 11.89
N ASN A 36 12.37 60.58 12.68
CA ASN A 36 11.06 60.09 12.30
C ASN A 36 10.43 60.85 11.12
N ILE A 37 10.66 62.17 11.02
CA ILE A 37 10.07 63.01 9.95
C ILE A 37 10.90 62.94 8.66
N PHE A 38 12.24 62.87 8.75
CA PHE A 38 13.11 63.08 7.59
C PHE A 38 13.95 61.86 7.20
N VAL A 39 14.19 60.91 8.11
CA VAL A 39 15.05 59.74 7.87
C VAL A 39 14.18 58.50 7.63
N VAL A 40 13.25 58.17 8.53
CA VAL A 40 12.40 56.98 8.44
C VAL A 40 11.62 56.91 7.11
N PRO A 41 11.01 58.00 6.58
CA PRO A 41 10.29 57.92 5.31
C PRO A 41 11.18 57.68 4.08
N LYS A 42 12.51 57.86 4.22
CA LYS A 42 13.49 57.65 3.16
C LYS A 42 14.16 56.27 3.20
N ILE A 43 13.95 55.53 4.28
CA ILE A 43 14.43 54.15 4.39
C ILE A 43 13.35 53.27 3.76
N PRO A 44 13.62 52.61 2.61
CA PRO A 44 12.67 51.63 2.08
C PRO A 44 12.47 50.55 3.13
N PRO A 45 11.23 50.05 3.33
CA PRO A 45 10.99 49.03 4.33
C PRO A 45 11.86 47.81 4.00
N PRO A 46 12.64 47.29 4.97
CA PRO A 46 13.29 46.01 4.78
C PRO A 46 12.18 44.98 4.51
N PHE A 47 12.36 44.12 3.51
CA PHE A 47 11.37 43.13 3.06
C PHE A 47 10.18 43.69 2.27
N VAL A 48 10.42 44.48 1.22
CA VAL A 48 9.43 44.58 0.14
C VAL A 48 9.36 43.19 -0.50
N PRO A 49 8.23 42.45 -0.43
CA PRO A 49 8.12 41.17 -1.10
C PRO A 49 8.38 41.41 -2.57
N THR A 50 9.41 40.79 -3.13
CA THR A 50 9.52 40.71 -4.59
C THR A 50 8.34 39.85 -5.01
N PRO A 51 7.46 40.30 -5.93
CA PRO A 51 6.41 39.44 -6.44
C PRO A 51 7.10 38.30 -7.19
N THR A 52 7.35 37.19 -6.51
CA THR A 52 7.58 35.92 -7.18
C THR A 52 6.34 35.69 -8.03
N ILE A 53 6.53 35.39 -9.32
CA ILE A 53 5.41 35.07 -10.20
C ILE A 53 4.73 33.84 -9.61
N THR A 54 3.67 34.03 -8.83
CA THR A 54 2.87 32.95 -8.28
C THR A 54 2.01 32.46 -9.42
N ARG A 55 2.29 31.25 -9.89
CA ARG A 55 1.47 30.57 -10.87
C ARG A 55 0.00 30.52 -10.38
N SER A 56 -0.96 30.60 -11.31
CA SER A 56 -2.38 30.59 -10.93
C SER A 56 -2.80 29.22 -10.36
N PRO A 57 -3.77 29.17 -9.44
CA PRO A 57 -4.25 27.90 -8.88
C PRO A 57 -4.76 26.92 -9.95
N GLU A 58 -5.44 27.42 -10.98
CA GLU A 58 -5.94 26.59 -12.10
C GLU A 58 -4.80 25.96 -12.88
N SER A 59 -3.67 26.66 -12.98
CA SER A 59 -2.51 26.12 -13.67
C SER A 59 -1.91 24.94 -12.92
N TYR A 60 -1.84 24.96 -11.58
CA TYR A 60 -1.42 23.80 -10.78
C TYR A 60 -2.37 22.62 -10.96
N GLN A 61 -3.68 22.88 -10.97
CA GLN A 61 -4.69 21.84 -11.18
C GLN A 61 -4.54 21.15 -12.54
N GLN A 62 -4.38 21.92 -13.63
CA GLN A 62 -4.20 21.36 -14.97
C GLN A 62 -2.95 20.49 -15.11
N GLU A 63 -1.84 20.88 -14.48
CA GLU A 63 -0.66 20.03 -14.45
C GLU A 63 -0.91 18.75 -13.65
N ALA A 64 -1.60 18.85 -12.51
CA ALA A 64 -1.91 17.67 -11.71
C ALA A 64 -2.79 16.67 -12.49
N GLU A 65 -3.80 17.16 -13.21
CA GLU A 65 -4.66 16.36 -14.09
C GLU A 65 -3.85 15.71 -15.23
N GLN A 66 -2.95 16.46 -15.86
CA GLN A 66 -2.09 15.95 -16.93
C GLN A 66 -1.13 14.87 -16.41
N LEU A 67 -0.47 15.11 -15.27
CA LEU A 67 0.42 14.13 -14.63
C LEU A 67 -0.34 12.87 -14.22
N SER A 68 -1.57 13.02 -13.73
CA SER A 68 -2.45 11.90 -13.38
C SER A 68 -2.80 11.06 -14.63
N ALA A 69 -3.17 11.71 -15.74
CA ALA A 69 -3.44 11.04 -17.01
C ALA A 69 -2.21 10.31 -17.58
N GLU A 70 -1.01 10.84 -17.34
CA GLU A 70 0.28 10.22 -17.70
C GLU A 70 0.70 9.09 -16.74
N GLY A 71 -0.07 8.82 -15.67
CA GLY A 71 0.28 7.81 -14.66
C GLY A 71 1.35 8.24 -13.67
N LYS A 72 1.78 9.51 -13.71
CA LYS A 72 2.80 10.08 -12.81
C LYS A 72 2.16 10.49 -11.49
N PHE A 73 1.57 9.53 -10.78
CA PHE A 73 0.71 9.79 -9.62
C PHE A 73 1.41 10.55 -8.49
N LEU A 74 2.67 10.26 -8.18
CA LEU A 74 3.39 10.99 -7.14
C LEU A 74 3.57 12.47 -7.50
N ALA A 75 3.94 12.77 -8.74
CA ALA A 75 4.07 14.15 -9.21
C ALA A 75 2.70 14.86 -9.29
N ALA A 76 1.65 14.12 -9.66
CA ALA A 76 0.28 14.64 -9.66
C ALA A 76 -0.20 15.00 -8.25
N ILE A 77 0.12 14.16 -7.24
CA ILE A 77 -0.15 14.44 -5.83
C ILE A 77 0.55 15.73 -5.39
N ASP A 78 1.83 15.90 -5.72
CA ASP A 78 2.58 17.14 -5.41
C ASP A 78 1.95 18.38 -6.06
N ALA A 79 1.51 18.27 -7.32
CA ALA A 79 0.86 19.35 -8.05
C ALA A 79 -0.53 19.69 -7.47
N TYR A 80 -1.34 18.71 -7.07
CA TYR A 80 -2.60 18.95 -6.36
C TYR A 80 -2.36 19.58 -4.99
N GLN A 81 -1.30 19.17 -4.26
CA GLN A 81 -0.95 19.79 -2.99
C GLN A 81 -0.57 21.26 -3.19
N ALA A 82 0.17 21.59 -4.25
CA ALA A 82 0.45 22.98 -4.60
C ALA A 82 -0.83 23.75 -4.97
N ALA A 83 -1.77 23.12 -5.69
CA ALA A 83 -3.07 23.72 -6.00
C ALA A 83 -3.89 24.03 -4.73
N ILE A 84 -3.90 23.11 -3.75
CA ILE A 84 -4.54 23.29 -2.44
C ILE A 84 -3.89 24.45 -1.66
N ASN A 85 -2.55 24.53 -1.65
CA ASN A 85 -1.84 25.59 -0.94
C ASN A 85 -2.18 27.00 -1.48
N VAL A 86 -2.43 27.11 -2.79
CA VAL A 86 -2.80 28.38 -3.44
C VAL A 86 -4.30 28.67 -3.29
N ASN A 87 -5.16 27.65 -3.38
CA ASN A 87 -6.60 27.78 -3.21
C ASN A 87 -7.19 26.66 -2.31
N PRO A 88 -7.17 26.86 -0.98
CA PRO A 88 -7.56 25.84 -0.01
C PRO A 88 -9.08 25.65 0.11
N THR A 89 -9.90 26.41 -0.61
CA THR A 89 -11.36 26.23 -0.60
C THR A 89 -11.88 25.41 -1.78
N ASN A 90 -11.00 25.02 -2.72
CA ASN A 90 -11.38 24.17 -3.83
C ASN A 90 -11.44 22.69 -3.39
N ILE A 91 -12.66 22.23 -3.09
CA ILE A 91 -12.97 20.86 -2.66
C ILE A 91 -12.47 19.81 -3.67
N GLN A 92 -12.57 20.08 -4.97
CA GLN A 92 -12.20 19.10 -6.00
C GLN A 92 -10.72 18.70 -5.91
N ASN A 93 -9.83 19.63 -5.55
CA ASN A 93 -8.41 19.31 -5.39
C ASN A 93 -8.19 18.31 -4.24
N TYR A 94 -8.94 18.43 -3.14
CA TYR A 94 -8.90 17.46 -2.04
C TYR A 94 -9.43 16.08 -2.45
N LEU A 95 -10.49 16.02 -3.28
CA LEU A 95 -11.04 14.76 -3.75
C LEU A 95 -10.10 14.05 -4.75
N HIS A 96 -9.51 14.80 -5.68
CA HIS A 96 -8.56 14.25 -6.65
C HIS A 96 -7.30 13.73 -5.97
N ILE A 97 -6.71 14.52 -5.06
CA ILE A 97 -5.51 14.07 -4.33
C ILE A 97 -5.83 12.85 -3.45
N ALA A 98 -7.00 12.81 -2.78
CA ALA A 98 -7.40 11.67 -1.97
C ALA A 98 -7.57 10.40 -2.81
N ARG A 99 -8.19 10.50 -4.00
CA ARG A 99 -8.34 9.36 -4.92
C ARG A 99 -6.97 8.82 -5.36
N LEU A 100 -6.03 9.70 -5.70
CA LEU A 100 -4.67 9.30 -6.06
C LEU A 100 -3.93 8.68 -4.88
N GLN A 101 -4.06 9.26 -3.69
CA GLN A 101 -3.45 8.73 -2.47
C GLN A 101 -3.98 7.33 -2.13
N ILE A 102 -5.27 7.04 -2.35
CA ILE A 102 -5.82 5.69 -2.24
C ILE A 102 -5.14 4.75 -3.24
N GLN A 103 -4.99 5.16 -4.51
CA GLN A 103 -4.34 4.34 -5.54
C GLN A 103 -2.86 4.07 -5.25
N THR A 104 -2.16 5.03 -4.64
CA THR A 104 -0.75 4.91 -4.22
C THR A 104 -0.58 4.40 -2.79
N ARG A 105 -1.64 3.89 -2.16
CA ARG A 105 -1.65 3.25 -0.83
C ARG A 105 -1.31 4.19 0.35
N ASP A 106 -1.44 5.50 0.16
CA ASP A 106 -1.28 6.53 1.20
C ASP A 106 -2.64 6.86 1.84
N TYR A 107 -3.23 5.86 2.49
CA TYR A 107 -4.62 5.91 2.97
C TYR A 107 -4.83 6.95 4.10
N GLU A 108 -3.81 7.15 4.95
CA GLU A 108 -3.88 8.14 6.04
C GLU A 108 -4.00 9.56 5.49
N ARG A 109 -3.18 9.93 4.50
CA ARG A 109 -3.30 11.25 3.88
C ARG A 109 -4.57 11.39 3.05
N ALA A 110 -5.02 10.31 2.39
CA ALA A 110 -6.30 10.31 1.69
C ALA A 110 -7.46 10.63 2.64
N GLN A 111 -7.47 9.99 3.81
CA GLN A 111 -8.46 10.25 4.86
C GLN A 111 -8.45 11.72 5.29
N ILE A 112 -7.28 12.28 5.60
CA ILE A 112 -7.14 13.69 6.00
C ILE A 112 -7.69 14.63 4.92
N ASN A 113 -7.39 14.37 3.65
CA ASN A 113 -7.88 15.20 2.54
C ASN A 113 -9.40 15.09 2.36
N CYS A 114 -9.99 13.90 2.54
CA CYS A 114 -11.45 13.74 2.54
C CYS A 114 -12.11 14.48 3.71
N GLU A 115 -11.52 14.41 4.91
CA GLU A 115 -12.00 15.14 6.09
C GLU A 115 -11.93 16.67 5.87
N ASN A 116 -10.86 17.18 5.26
CA ASN A 116 -10.76 18.59 4.86
C ASN A 116 -11.84 18.98 3.84
N ALA A 117 -12.13 18.13 2.85
CA ALA A 117 -13.21 18.37 1.90
C ALA A 117 -14.58 18.47 2.61
N ILE A 118 -14.85 17.58 3.57
CA ILE A 118 -16.07 17.57 4.38
C ILE A 118 -16.19 18.81 5.28
N LEU A 119 -15.06 19.30 5.82
CA LEU A 119 -15.04 20.53 6.62
C LEU A 119 -15.42 21.77 5.78
N LEU A 120 -15.10 21.78 4.50
CA LEU A 120 -15.49 22.84 3.56
C LEU A 120 -16.97 22.73 3.17
N ASP A 121 -17.43 21.52 2.86
CA ASP A 121 -18.84 21.24 2.56
C ASP A 121 -19.20 19.79 2.94
N ASN A 122 -20.15 19.65 3.88
CA ASN A 122 -20.60 18.36 4.40
C ASN A 122 -21.74 17.72 3.58
N GLN A 123 -22.09 18.27 2.43
CA GLN A 123 -23.07 17.72 1.49
C GLN A 123 -22.43 17.04 0.27
N ILE A 124 -21.10 16.92 0.22
CA ILE A 124 -20.38 16.31 -0.89
C ILE A 124 -20.32 14.78 -0.72
N ALA A 125 -21.14 14.06 -1.47
CA ALA A 125 -21.20 12.59 -1.43
C ALA A 125 -19.84 11.93 -1.70
N ASP A 126 -19.10 12.40 -2.71
CA ASP A 126 -17.79 11.86 -3.10
C ASP A 126 -16.76 11.92 -1.96
N ALA A 127 -16.82 12.95 -1.11
CA ALA A 127 -15.91 13.10 0.02
C ALA A 127 -16.12 11.99 1.06
N TYR A 128 -17.37 11.67 1.36
CA TYR A 128 -17.73 10.57 2.25
C TYR A 128 -17.43 9.20 1.63
N ALA A 129 -17.65 9.04 0.32
CA ALA A 129 -17.34 7.79 -0.37
C ALA A 129 -15.85 7.49 -0.32
N LEU A 130 -15.00 8.46 -0.70
CA LEU A 130 -13.54 8.32 -0.67
C LEU A 130 -13.01 8.18 0.76
N LEU A 131 -13.58 8.88 1.74
CA LEU A 131 -13.27 8.68 3.16
C LEU A 131 -13.53 7.24 3.59
N GLY A 132 -14.69 6.72 3.22
CA GLY A 132 -15.07 5.34 3.53
C GLY A 132 -14.10 4.34 2.93
N TRP A 133 -13.67 4.57 1.69
CA TRP A 133 -12.69 3.71 1.01
C TRP A 133 -11.32 3.73 1.69
N ALA A 134 -10.82 4.93 2.04
CA ALA A 134 -9.55 5.10 2.73
C ALA A 134 -9.54 4.40 4.10
N LYS A 135 -10.62 4.49 4.87
CA LYS A 135 -10.76 3.77 6.15
C LYS A 135 -10.83 2.26 5.98
N ALA A 136 -11.56 1.78 4.97
CA ALA A 136 -11.66 0.35 4.70
C ALA A 136 -10.30 -0.27 4.32
N PHE A 137 -9.45 0.43 3.54
CA PHE A 137 -8.08 -0.03 3.27
C PHE A 137 -7.17 -0.01 4.50
N GLN A 138 -7.46 0.84 5.49
CA GLN A 138 -6.85 0.80 6.82
C GLN A 138 -7.45 -0.29 7.73
N LYS A 139 -8.31 -1.17 7.18
CA LYS A 139 -9.03 -2.26 7.86
C LYS A 139 -10.12 -1.79 8.83
N ASP A 140 -10.48 -0.52 8.84
CA ASP A 140 -11.64 0.00 9.55
C ASP A 140 -12.89 -0.11 8.66
N TYR A 141 -13.29 -1.36 8.38
CA TYR A 141 -14.34 -1.66 7.41
C TYR A 141 -15.72 -1.12 7.85
N LEU A 142 -16.01 -1.15 9.15
CA LEU A 142 -17.32 -0.73 9.66
C LEU A 142 -17.47 0.79 9.65
N ALA A 143 -16.42 1.55 10.04
CA ALA A 143 -16.46 2.99 9.88
C ALA A 143 -16.47 3.39 8.40
N GLY A 144 -15.69 2.68 7.56
CA GLY A 144 -15.69 2.90 6.13
C GLY A 144 -17.07 2.69 5.49
N GLU A 145 -17.77 1.64 5.91
CA GLU A 145 -19.13 1.36 5.48
C GLU A 145 -20.14 2.41 5.95
N GLN A 146 -19.97 2.95 7.16
CA GLN A 146 -20.81 4.05 7.65
C GLN A 146 -20.66 5.29 6.77
N ASP A 147 -19.43 5.65 6.40
CA ASP A 147 -19.16 6.83 5.57
C ASP A 147 -19.69 6.64 4.15
N VAL A 148 -19.50 5.48 3.51
CA VAL A 148 -20.04 5.26 2.16
C VAL A 148 -21.57 5.20 2.15
N LYS A 149 -22.21 4.70 3.21
CA LYS A 149 -23.68 4.79 3.35
C LYS A 149 -24.13 6.25 3.45
N ARG A 150 -23.38 7.09 4.18
CA ARG A 150 -23.64 8.53 4.22
C ARG A 150 -23.51 9.18 2.84
N ALA A 151 -22.54 8.74 2.02
CA ALA A 151 -22.42 9.20 0.63
C ALA A 151 -23.67 8.85 -0.20
N ILE A 152 -24.18 7.62 -0.08
CA ILE A 152 -25.40 7.17 -0.79
C ILE A 152 -26.65 7.90 -0.27
N GLU A 153 -26.72 8.26 1.02
CA GLU A 153 -27.81 9.10 1.53
C GLU A 153 -27.81 10.51 0.93
N LEU A 154 -26.62 11.08 0.71
CA LEU A 154 -26.45 12.41 0.11
C LEU A 154 -26.75 12.40 -1.39
N ASP A 155 -26.26 11.37 -2.10
CA ASP A 155 -26.54 11.16 -3.52
C ASP A 155 -26.81 9.67 -3.81
N PRO A 156 -28.10 9.26 -3.84
CA PRO A 156 -28.49 7.89 -4.16
C PRO A 156 -28.15 7.44 -5.59
N ASN A 157 -27.74 8.35 -6.48
CA ASN A 157 -27.36 8.02 -7.86
C ASN A 157 -25.84 8.12 -8.08
N SER A 158 -25.04 8.27 -7.01
CA SER A 158 -23.58 8.30 -7.11
C SER A 158 -23.03 6.91 -7.45
N ALA A 159 -22.69 6.70 -8.72
CA ALA A 159 -22.01 5.48 -9.17
C ALA A 159 -20.71 5.21 -8.39
N LEU A 160 -19.99 6.27 -8.01
CA LEU A 160 -18.79 6.18 -7.19
C LEU A 160 -19.10 5.62 -5.81
N ALA A 161 -20.11 6.17 -5.11
CA ALA A 161 -20.49 5.68 -3.78
C ALA A 161 -20.93 4.22 -3.81
N HIS A 162 -21.72 3.81 -4.82
CA HIS A 162 -22.11 2.41 -5.00
C HIS A 162 -20.91 1.50 -5.29
N SER A 163 -19.96 1.94 -6.12
CA SER A 163 -18.75 1.16 -6.43
C SER A 163 -17.87 0.94 -5.19
N ILE A 164 -17.63 2.00 -4.41
CA ILE A 164 -16.87 1.92 -3.17
C ILE A 164 -17.61 1.06 -2.15
N TYR A 165 -18.93 1.18 -2.04
CA TYR A 165 -19.67 0.36 -1.08
C TYR A 165 -19.56 -1.13 -1.41
N ALA A 166 -19.66 -1.51 -2.68
CA ALA A 166 -19.37 -2.87 -3.13
C ALA A 166 -17.96 -3.32 -2.74
N HIS A 167 -16.96 -2.48 -2.98
CA HIS A 167 -15.56 -2.78 -2.64
C HIS A 167 -15.37 -3.00 -1.13
N ILE A 168 -15.94 -2.14 -0.27
CA ILE A 168 -15.87 -2.28 1.18
C ILE A 168 -16.54 -3.58 1.65
N LEU A 169 -17.70 -3.93 1.08
CA LEU A 169 -18.35 -5.20 1.37
C LEU A 169 -17.49 -6.40 0.93
N GLY A 170 -16.80 -6.30 -0.21
CA GLY A 170 -15.82 -7.30 -0.65
C GLY A 170 -14.67 -7.48 0.34
N LEU A 171 -14.08 -6.38 0.82
CA LEU A 171 -13.03 -6.42 1.85
C LEU A 171 -13.52 -7.03 3.16
N ARG A 172 -14.78 -6.77 3.54
CA ARG A 172 -15.43 -7.42 4.69
C ARG A 172 -15.58 -8.93 4.51
N LEU A 173 -15.93 -9.39 3.30
CA LEU A 173 -16.01 -10.82 2.97
C LEU A 173 -14.65 -11.49 3.14
N GLU A 174 -13.58 -10.92 2.57
CA GLU A 174 -12.22 -11.45 2.71
C GLU A 174 -11.74 -11.47 4.16
N ALA A 175 -12.09 -10.45 4.94
CA ALA A 175 -11.75 -10.36 6.37
C ALA A 175 -12.60 -11.28 7.26
N GLY A 176 -13.63 -11.96 6.72
CA GLY A 176 -14.57 -12.77 7.50
C GLY A 176 -15.50 -11.96 8.42
N ILE A 177 -15.65 -10.65 8.18
CA ILE A 177 -16.49 -9.74 8.98
C ILE A 177 -17.84 -9.58 8.28
N THR A 178 -18.64 -10.64 8.28
CA THR A 178 -19.81 -10.77 7.40
C THR A 178 -21.11 -11.01 8.17
N ASP A 179 -22.18 -10.36 7.71
CA ASP A 179 -23.56 -10.67 8.02
C ASP A 179 -24.20 -11.52 6.92
N MET A 180 -25.38 -12.11 7.18
CA MET A 180 -26.09 -13.06 6.27
C MET A 180 -26.21 -12.59 4.81
N ASN A 181 -26.27 -11.27 4.57
CA ASN A 181 -26.53 -10.68 3.25
C ASN A 181 -25.33 -9.92 2.65
N THR A 182 -24.14 -9.96 3.27
CA THR A 182 -22.99 -9.14 2.87
C THR A 182 -22.60 -9.37 1.41
N GLN A 183 -22.56 -10.64 0.99
CA GLN A 183 -22.22 -11.02 -0.38
C GLN A 183 -23.26 -10.54 -1.39
N ASP A 184 -24.55 -10.75 -1.10
CA ASP A 184 -25.64 -10.30 -1.96
C ASP A 184 -25.64 -8.77 -2.11
N GLN A 185 -25.38 -8.05 -1.01
CA GLN A 185 -25.20 -6.61 -1.05
C GLN A 185 -24.01 -6.21 -1.93
N ALA A 186 -22.84 -6.86 -1.79
CA ALA A 186 -21.67 -6.55 -2.61
C ALA A 186 -21.97 -6.72 -4.12
N ILE A 187 -22.67 -7.81 -4.46
CA ILE A 187 -23.10 -8.08 -5.83
C ILE A 187 -24.06 -6.99 -6.33
N GLU A 188 -25.11 -6.66 -5.58
CA GLU A 188 -26.10 -5.68 -6.01
C GLU A 188 -25.52 -4.26 -6.11
N GLN A 189 -24.67 -3.86 -5.16
CA GLN A 189 -24.00 -2.55 -5.19
C GLN A 189 -23.06 -2.43 -6.40
N SER A 190 -22.32 -3.49 -6.74
CA SER A 190 -21.47 -3.49 -7.94
C SER A 190 -22.28 -3.42 -9.24
N ARG A 191 -23.45 -4.06 -9.32
CA ARG A 191 -24.38 -3.92 -10.47
C ARG A 191 -24.89 -2.49 -10.60
N MET A 192 -25.30 -1.91 -9.47
CA MET A 192 -25.84 -0.56 -9.43
C MET A 192 -24.80 0.46 -9.91
N ALA A 193 -23.54 0.33 -9.49
CA ALA A 193 -22.47 1.21 -9.91
C ALA A 193 -22.31 1.25 -11.45
N ILE A 194 -22.29 0.07 -12.10
CA ILE A 194 -22.21 -0.05 -13.56
C ILE A 194 -23.48 0.51 -14.24
N ALA A 195 -24.65 0.24 -13.67
CA ALA A 195 -25.91 0.72 -14.22
C ALA A 195 -26.03 2.25 -14.18
N LEU A 196 -25.48 2.88 -13.14
CA LEU A 196 -25.47 4.33 -12.96
C LEU A 196 -24.41 5.01 -13.84
N ASN A 197 -23.22 4.41 -13.99
CA ASN A 197 -22.19 4.91 -14.87
C ASN A 197 -21.30 3.78 -15.43
N SER A 198 -21.55 3.39 -16.66
CA SER A 198 -20.81 2.34 -17.37
C SER A 198 -19.43 2.77 -17.87
N ASN A 199 -19.03 4.03 -17.68
CA ASN A 199 -17.70 4.53 -18.06
C ASN A 199 -16.87 4.91 -16.82
N LEU A 200 -17.32 4.51 -15.62
CA LEU A 200 -16.60 4.75 -14.37
C LEU A 200 -15.61 3.60 -14.12
N LEU A 201 -14.33 3.94 -14.02
CA LEU A 201 -13.27 2.97 -13.72
C LEU A 201 -13.54 2.21 -12.43
N GLU A 202 -13.91 2.93 -11.35
CA GLU A 202 -14.18 2.33 -10.05
C GLU A 202 -15.38 1.37 -10.08
N ALA A 203 -16.37 1.59 -10.95
CA ALA A 203 -17.51 0.68 -11.11
C ALA A 203 -17.06 -0.66 -11.70
N HIS A 204 -16.25 -0.63 -12.77
CA HIS A 204 -15.67 -1.84 -13.37
C HIS A 204 -14.70 -2.55 -12.42
N TRP A 205 -13.86 -1.79 -11.70
CA TRP A 205 -12.98 -2.36 -10.68
C TRP A 205 -13.76 -3.07 -9.59
N ALA A 206 -14.73 -2.39 -8.96
CA ALA A 206 -15.54 -2.98 -7.91
C ALA A 206 -16.29 -4.22 -8.40
N ARG A 207 -16.83 -4.17 -9.63
CA ARG A 207 -17.51 -5.31 -10.24
C ARG A 207 -16.59 -6.50 -10.47
N GLY A 208 -15.42 -6.27 -11.08
CA GLY A 208 -14.41 -7.30 -11.30
C GLY A 208 -13.96 -7.94 -10.00
N TYR A 209 -13.73 -7.14 -8.96
CA TYR A 209 -13.35 -7.62 -7.63
C TYR A 209 -14.42 -8.51 -6.98
N ILE A 210 -15.69 -8.12 -7.03
CA ILE A 210 -16.79 -8.97 -6.50
C ILE A 210 -16.96 -10.25 -7.32
N LEU A 211 -16.75 -10.20 -8.63
CA LEU A 211 -16.76 -11.39 -9.47
C LEU A 211 -15.60 -12.34 -9.15
N GLU A 212 -14.39 -11.81 -8.91
CA GLU A 212 -13.22 -12.59 -8.47
C GLU A 212 -13.48 -13.28 -7.14
N LEU A 213 -14.03 -12.56 -6.14
CA LEU A 213 -14.38 -13.12 -4.83
C LEU A 213 -15.44 -14.23 -4.91
N THR A 214 -16.33 -14.14 -5.90
CA THR A 214 -17.38 -15.14 -6.14
C THR A 214 -16.98 -16.19 -7.18
N ALA A 215 -15.68 -16.26 -7.53
CA ALA A 215 -15.08 -17.20 -8.46
C ALA A 215 -15.62 -17.15 -9.91
N ASN A 216 -16.21 -16.03 -10.32
CA ASN A 216 -16.63 -15.76 -11.70
C ASN A 216 -15.48 -15.12 -12.49
N TYR A 217 -14.36 -15.86 -12.62
CA TYR A 217 -13.10 -15.35 -13.15
C TYR A 217 -13.16 -14.83 -14.60
N PRO A 218 -13.90 -15.46 -15.55
CA PRO A 218 -14.01 -14.92 -16.91
C PRO A 218 -14.66 -13.54 -16.96
N GLU A 219 -15.78 -13.36 -16.25
CA GLU A 219 -16.47 -12.09 -16.17
C GLU A 219 -15.65 -11.06 -15.39
N ALA A 220 -14.96 -11.47 -14.31
CA ALA A 220 -14.05 -10.62 -13.58
C ALA A 220 -12.94 -10.05 -14.49
N ALA A 221 -12.30 -10.92 -15.29
CA ALA A 221 -11.28 -10.50 -16.25
C ALA A 221 -11.83 -9.46 -17.25
N SER A 222 -13.03 -9.69 -17.80
CA SER A 222 -13.67 -8.72 -18.70
C SER A 222 -13.90 -7.36 -18.05
N GLU A 223 -14.28 -7.32 -16.77
CA GLU A 223 -14.51 -6.05 -16.05
C GLU A 223 -13.19 -5.34 -15.73
N PHE A 224 -12.13 -6.08 -15.37
CA PHE A 224 -10.80 -5.50 -15.21
C PHE A 224 -10.22 -4.97 -16.52
N GLU A 225 -10.45 -5.65 -17.65
CA GLU A 225 -10.08 -5.15 -18.98
C GLU A 225 -10.75 -3.79 -19.28
N GLN A 226 -12.04 -3.62 -18.94
CA GLN A 226 -12.74 -2.33 -19.09
C GLN A 226 -12.15 -1.25 -18.19
N ALA A 227 -11.83 -1.57 -16.92
CA ALA A 227 -11.19 -0.63 -16.01
C ALA A 227 -9.81 -0.18 -16.53
N ILE A 228 -9.00 -1.10 -17.04
CA ILE A 228 -7.68 -0.83 -17.65
C ILE A 228 -7.81 0.01 -18.92
N ALA A 229 -8.84 -0.22 -19.74
CA ALA A 229 -9.10 0.59 -20.93
C ALA A 229 -9.37 2.07 -20.60
N ILE A 230 -9.92 2.35 -19.42
CA ILE A 230 -10.16 3.73 -18.94
C ILE A 230 -8.86 4.35 -18.41
N ASN A 231 -8.09 3.63 -17.59
CA ASN A 231 -6.77 4.07 -17.13
C ASN A 231 -5.79 2.89 -17.01
N PRO A 232 -4.81 2.77 -17.92
CA PRO A 232 -3.85 1.66 -17.91
C PRO A 232 -2.68 1.87 -16.95
N ASN A 233 -2.67 2.93 -16.14
CA ASN A 233 -1.54 3.25 -15.27
C ASN A 233 -1.75 2.82 -13.81
N ILE A 234 -2.78 2.03 -13.51
CA ILE A 234 -3.08 1.56 -12.15
C ILE A 234 -2.57 0.12 -11.97
N SER A 235 -1.47 -0.03 -11.23
CA SER A 235 -0.82 -1.34 -10.97
C SER A 235 -1.80 -2.39 -10.44
N ASN A 236 -2.69 -2.01 -9.52
CA ASN A 236 -3.66 -2.92 -8.89
C ASN A 236 -4.63 -3.56 -9.90
N LEU A 237 -4.99 -2.86 -10.98
CA LEU A 237 -5.89 -3.41 -12.00
C LEU A 237 -5.18 -4.50 -12.81
N HIS A 238 -3.92 -4.26 -13.21
CA HIS A 238 -3.08 -5.25 -13.87
C HIS A 238 -2.82 -6.47 -12.98
N MET A 239 -2.59 -6.24 -11.67
CA MET A 239 -2.48 -7.33 -10.70
C MET A 239 -3.75 -8.18 -10.65
N ALA A 240 -4.93 -7.55 -10.60
CA ALA A 240 -6.19 -8.26 -10.55
C ALA A 240 -6.47 -9.05 -11.84
N LEU A 241 -6.28 -8.42 -13.01
CA LEU A 241 -6.42 -9.09 -14.30
C LEU A 241 -5.46 -10.29 -14.42
N GLY A 242 -4.19 -10.11 -14.04
CA GLY A 242 -3.20 -11.18 -14.03
C GLY A 242 -3.58 -12.37 -13.14
N ARG A 243 -4.15 -12.12 -11.94
CA ARG A 243 -4.64 -13.20 -11.06
C ARG A 243 -5.80 -13.97 -11.69
N ASN A 244 -6.71 -13.28 -12.37
CA ASN A 244 -7.83 -13.92 -13.05
C ASN A 244 -7.35 -14.75 -14.25
N TYR A 245 -6.45 -14.21 -15.08
CA TYR A 245 -5.84 -14.98 -16.18
C TYR A 245 -5.06 -16.19 -15.68
N PHE A 246 -4.28 -16.06 -14.60
CA PHE A 246 -3.58 -17.20 -14.00
C PHE A 246 -4.55 -18.29 -13.54
N THR A 247 -5.66 -17.90 -12.90
CA THR A 247 -6.69 -18.86 -12.46
C THR A 247 -7.39 -19.55 -13.64
N LEU A 248 -7.53 -18.84 -14.76
CA LEU A 248 -8.07 -19.37 -16.01
C LEU A 248 -7.06 -20.21 -16.82
N GLY A 249 -5.82 -20.37 -16.35
CA GLY A 249 -4.75 -21.07 -17.07
C GLY A 249 -4.22 -20.32 -18.30
N ARG A 250 -4.48 -19.01 -18.39
CA ARG A 250 -3.98 -18.10 -19.43
C ARG A 250 -2.62 -17.55 -19.00
N ASP A 251 -1.63 -18.43 -18.91
CA ASP A 251 -0.34 -18.16 -18.26
C ASP A 251 0.47 -17.02 -18.93
N ASP A 252 0.52 -16.96 -20.26
CA ASP A 252 1.25 -15.90 -20.98
C ASP A 252 0.65 -14.51 -20.71
N GLU A 253 -0.68 -14.44 -20.70
CA GLU A 253 -1.42 -13.19 -20.46
C GLU A 253 -1.29 -12.79 -18.99
N ALA A 254 -1.31 -13.74 -18.07
CA ALA A 254 -1.04 -13.48 -16.65
C ALA A 254 0.37 -12.89 -16.45
N ILE A 255 1.40 -13.47 -17.07
CA ILE A 255 2.78 -12.93 -17.00
C ILE A 255 2.86 -11.52 -17.56
N PHE A 256 2.18 -11.25 -18.70
CA PHE A 256 2.14 -9.92 -19.29
C PHE A 256 1.54 -8.89 -18.30
N GLU A 257 0.39 -9.19 -17.73
CA GLU A 257 -0.30 -8.31 -16.79
C GLU A 257 0.48 -8.10 -15.49
N PHE A 258 1.07 -9.16 -14.90
CA PHE A 258 1.95 -9.00 -13.75
C PHE A 258 3.21 -8.19 -14.09
N SER A 259 3.76 -8.33 -15.30
CA SER A 259 4.91 -7.52 -15.74
C SER A 259 4.54 -6.04 -15.88
N ARG A 260 3.31 -5.73 -16.34
CA ARG A 260 2.78 -4.37 -16.37
C ARG A 260 2.61 -3.79 -14.97
N ALA A 261 2.03 -4.56 -14.04
CA ALA A 261 1.91 -4.16 -12.65
C ALA A 261 3.28 -3.81 -12.03
N PHE A 262 4.29 -4.67 -12.23
CA PHE A 262 5.65 -4.40 -11.75
C PHE A 262 6.29 -3.15 -12.39
N ALA A 263 6.02 -2.89 -13.67
CA ALA A 263 6.55 -1.69 -14.32
C ALA A 263 5.92 -0.39 -13.76
N LEU A 264 4.66 -0.44 -13.30
CA LEU A 264 3.94 0.68 -12.71
C LEU A 264 4.30 0.89 -11.24
N ASP A 265 4.53 -0.20 -10.48
CA ASP A 265 5.03 -0.17 -9.12
C ASP A 265 6.19 -1.18 -8.95
N PRO A 266 7.45 -0.75 -9.17
CA PRO A 266 8.61 -1.63 -9.07
C PRO A 266 9.01 -1.95 -7.62
N THR A 267 8.31 -1.37 -6.63
CA THR A 267 8.56 -1.64 -5.21
C THR A 267 7.69 -2.75 -4.65
N ASP A 268 6.59 -3.09 -5.34
CA ASP A 268 5.71 -4.19 -4.94
C ASP A 268 6.35 -5.56 -5.27
N PRO A 269 6.55 -6.46 -4.28
CA PRO A 269 7.04 -7.82 -4.53
C PRO A 269 5.99 -8.73 -5.18
N THR A 270 4.70 -8.39 -5.06
CA THR A 270 3.58 -9.26 -5.40
C THR A 270 3.56 -9.70 -6.88
N PRO A 271 3.83 -8.84 -7.88
CA PRO A 271 3.88 -9.28 -9.27
C PRO A 271 4.94 -10.36 -9.52
N ASN A 272 6.17 -10.19 -9.00
CA ASN A 272 7.25 -11.17 -9.15
C ASN A 272 6.91 -12.49 -8.43
N TYR A 273 6.25 -12.42 -7.27
CA TYR A 273 5.71 -13.60 -6.59
C TYR A 273 4.73 -14.38 -7.48
N PHE A 274 3.79 -13.70 -8.15
CA PHE A 274 2.83 -14.39 -9.02
C PHE A 274 3.47 -14.89 -10.31
N ILE A 275 4.39 -14.14 -10.93
CA ILE A 275 5.14 -14.64 -12.11
C ILE A 275 5.94 -15.91 -11.74
N SER A 276 6.55 -15.96 -10.55
CA SER A 276 7.17 -17.18 -10.03
C SER A 276 6.18 -18.35 -10.00
N ARG A 277 4.97 -18.13 -9.49
CA ARG A 277 3.91 -19.16 -9.44
C ARG A 277 3.47 -19.64 -10.82
N VAL A 278 3.35 -18.73 -11.80
CA VAL A 278 3.01 -19.10 -13.18
C VAL A 278 4.07 -20.03 -13.76
N TRP A 279 5.36 -19.65 -13.69
CA TRP A 279 6.46 -20.52 -14.16
C TRP A 279 6.54 -21.85 -13.41
N ALA A 280 6.28 -21.84 -12.11
CA ALA A 280 6.24 -23.05 -11.30
C ALA A 280 5.11 -24.00 -11.70
N ASN A 281 3.95 -23.46 -12.12
CA ASN A 281 2.84 -24.24 -12.64
C ASN A 281 3.22 -24.94 -13.95
N GLY A 282 3.97 -24.24 -14.81
CA GLY A 282 4.56 -24.81 -16.03
C GLY A 282 5.75 -25.77 -15.81
N GLY A 283 6.18 -25.98 -14.56
CA GLY A 283 7.32 -26.86 -14.21
C GLY A 283 8.71 -26.23 -14.40
N GLU A 284 8.78 -24.95 -14.80
CA GLU A 284 10.00 -24.20 -15.04
C GLU A 284 10.58 -23.63 -13.73
N PHE A 285 10.92 -24.51 -12.79
CA PHE A 285 11.29 -24.12 -11.42
C PHE A 285 12.54 -23.23 -11.33
N ALA A 286 13.48 -23.36 -12.28
CA ALA A 286 14.67 -22.51 -12.34
C ALA A 286 14.32 -21.05 -12.70
N LYS A 287 13.42 -20.84 -13.67
CA LYS A 287 12.91 -19.50 -13.99
C LYS A 287 12.06 -18.96 -12.85
N ALA A 288 11.19 -19.80 -12.28
CA ALA A 288 10.38 -19.43 -11.14
C ALA A 288 11.22 -18.97 -9.93
N ALA A 289 12.37 -19.61 -9.68
CA ALA A 289 13.31 -19.19 -8.65
C ALA A 289 13.84 -17.77 -8.88
N GLN A 290 14.18 -17.39 -10.11
CA GLN A 290 14.68 -16.03 -10.42
C GLN A 290 13.67 -14.94 -10.03
N TYR A 291 12.37 -15.17 -10.31
CA TYR A 291 11.31 -14.24 -9.92
C TYR A 291 11.02 -14.28 -8.42
N ALA A 292 11.09 -15.46 -7.79
CA ALA A 292 10.97 -15.56 -6.33
C ALA A 292 12.12 -14.83 -5.60
N GLU A 293 13.36 -14.93 -6.10
CA GLU A 293 14.50 -14.16 -5.60
C GLU A 293 14.27 -12.65 -5.76
N ALA A 294 13.68 -12.21 -6.87
CA ALA A 294 13.33 -10.81 -7.08
C ALA A 294 12.28 -10.32 -6.06
N ALA A 295 11.26 -11.12 -5.78
CA ALA A 295 10.26 -10.81 -4.76
C ALA A 295 10.88 -10.73 -3.36
N VAL A 296 11.70 -11.71 -2.97
CA VAL A 296 12.42 -11.71 -1.67
C VAL A 296 13.37 -10.52 -1.53
N ARG A 297 14.01 -10.05 -2.60
CA ARG A 297 14.85 -8.84 -2.54
C ARG A 297 14.05 -7.58 -2.24
N LEU A 298 12.79 -7.50 -2.67
CA LEU A 298 11.93 -6.34 -2.46
C LEU A 298 11.32 -6.34 -1.06
N ASP A 299 10.91 -7.51 -0.57
CA ASP A 299 10.45 -7.69 0.82
C ASP A 299 11.05 -8.96 1.44
N PRO A 300 12.26 -8.87 2.02
CA PRO A 300 12.89 -10.01 2.67
C PRO A 300 12.25 -10.37 4.01
N ALA A 301 11.37 -9.52 4.57
CA ALA A 301 10.72 -9.78 5.86
C ALA A 301 9.49 -10.69 5.72
N ASP A 302 8.89 -10.78 4.53
CA ASP A 302 7.71 -11.60 4.29
C ASP A 302 8.07 -13.10 4.22
N PRO A 303 7.62 -13.91 5.22
CA PRO A 303 7.94 -15.32 5.24
C PRO A 303 7.28 -16.13 4.12
N TYR A 304 6.20 -15.64 3.49
CA TYR A 304 5.59 -16.31 2.35
C TYR A 304 6.47 -16.18 1.10
N LEU A 305 7.14 -15.04 0.91
CA LEU A 305 8.12 -14.88 -0.18
C LEU A 305 9.33 -15.80 0.04
N GLN A 306 9.81 -15.89 1.29
CA GLN A 306 10.86 -16.85 1.68
C GLN A 306 10.43 -18.30 1.38
N ALA A 307 9.20 -18.66 1.76
CA ALA A 307 8.64 -19.99 1.52
C ALA A 307 8.53 -20.33 0.03
N GLN A 308 8.18 -19.35 -0.81
CA GLN A 308 8.12 -19.54 -2.26
C GLN A 308 9.49 -19.81 -2.85
N LEU A 309 10.49 -19.00 -2.51
CA LEU A 309 11.86 -19.19 -2.99
C LEU A 309 12.41 -20.55 -2.55
N GLY A 310 12.24 -20.88 -1.26
CA GLY A 310 12.57 -22.19 -0.71
C GLY A 310 11.87 -23.34 -1.45
N THR A 311 10.58 -23.16 -1.79
CA THR A 311 9.81 -24.12 -2.59
C THR A 311 10.38 -24.27 -3.99
N MET A 312 10.84 -23.19 -4.64
CA MET A 312 11.41 -23.27 -5.99
C MET A 312 12.73 -24.05 -6.00
N TYR A 313 13.61 -23.83 -5.02
CA TYR A 313 14.82 -24.64 -4.89
C TYR A 313 14.52 -26.09 -4.50
N PHE A 314 13.52 -26.32 -3.63
CA PHE A 314 13.08 -27.67 -3.27
C PHE A 314 12.61 -28.46 -4.49
N ARG A 315 11.81 -27.83 -5.37
CA ARG A 315 11.28 -28.46 -6.59
C ARG A 315 12.37 -28.73 -7.64
N GLN A 316 13.49 -28.02 -7.58
CA GLN A 316 14.69 -28.31 -8.36
C GLN A 316 15.56 -29.43 -7.75
N GLY A 317 15.23 -29.95 -6.56
CA GLY A 317 16.06 -30.90 -5.82
C GLY A 317 17.27 -30.27 -5.13
N LEU A 318 17.35 -28.93 -5.11
CA LEU A 318 18.44 -28.18 -4.49
C LEU A 318 18.19 -27.99 -2.99
N TYR A 319 18.10 -29.10 -2.24
CA TYR A 319 17.67 -29.09 -0.84
C TYR A 319 18.54 -28.22 0.08
N ASN A 320 19.87 -28.22 -0.13
CA ASN A 320 20.79 -27.35 0.60
C ASN A 320 20.52 -25.85 0.37
N GLN A 321 20.06 -25.46 -0.83
CA GLN A 321 19.69 -24.08 -1.13
C GLN A 321 18.28 -23.75 -0.62
N ALA A 322 17.36 -24.71 -0.67
CA ALA A 322 15.98 -24.53 -0.20
C ALA A 322 15.89 -24.29 1.31
N LEU A 323 16.70 -25.00 2.09
CA LEU A 323 16.61 -25.02 3.54
C LEU A 323 16.66 -23.67 4.25
N PRO A 324 17.64 -22.77 4.02
CA PRO A 324 17.68 -21.49 4.74
C PRO A 324 16.41 -20.66 4.54
N PHE A 325 15.82 -20.69 3.34
CA PHE A 325 14.59 -19.95 3.05
C PHE A 325 13.34 -20.61 3.66
N LEU A 326 13.23 -21.94 3.60
CA LEU A 326 12.16 -22.69 4.25
C LEU A 326 12.26 -22.60 5.79
N GLU A 327 13.47 -22.56 6.33
CA GLU A 327 13.75 -22.39 7.76
C GLU A 327 13.32 -21.01 8.24
N LEU A 328 13.68 -19.94 7.52
CA LEU A 328 13.18 -18.59 7.81
C LEU A 328 11.64 -18.52 7.76
N ALA A 329 11.02 -19.20 6.80
CA ALA A 329 9.57 -19.23 6.69
C ALA A 329 8.87 -19.98 7.84
N VAL A 330 9.44 -21.09 8.31
CA VAL A 330 8.81 -21.97 9.31
C VAL A 330 9.18 -21.61 10.75
N ILE A 331 10.45 -21.27 10.99
CA ILE A 331 11.00 -21.00 12.32
C ILE A 331 11.14 -19.49 12.56
N GLY A 332 11.23 -18.68 11.50
CA GLY A 332 11.58 -17.27 11.60
C GLY A 332 13.07 -17.08 11.82
N GLY A 333 13.48 -15.85 12.13
CA GLY A 333 14.87 -15.53 12.46
C GLY A 333 15.33 -14.24 11.80
N VAL A 334 16.63 -14.15 11.54
CA VAL A 334 17.25 -13.01 10.86
C VAL A 334 17.91 -13.51 9.59
N ASP A 335 17.56 -12.91 8.45
CA ASP A 335 18.16 -13.24 7.16
C ASP A 335 19.64 -12.80 7.08
N PRO A 336 20.39 -13.18 6.03
CA PRO A 336 21.79 -12.76 5.88
C PRO A 336 22.00 -11.24 5.76
N SER A 337 20.95 -10.47 5.47
CA SER A 337 20.99 -9.01 5.36
C SER A 337 20.69 -8.29 6.68
N GLY A 338 20.30 -9.04 7.73
CA GLY A 338 19.98 -8.50 9.05
C GLY A 338 18.49 -8.20 9.26
N VAL A 339 17.62 -8.63 8.35
CA VAL A 339 16.16 -8.40 8.41
C VAL A 339 15.49 -9.53 9.19
N SER A 340 14.62 -9.15 10.14
CA SER A 340 13.85 -10.11 10.93
C SER A 340 12.67 -10.66 10.12
N VAL A 341 12.55 -11.99 10.10
CA VAL A 341 11.44 -12.73 9.47
C VAL A 341 10.62 -13.40 10.55
N ALA A 342 9.31 -13.15 10.57
CA ALA A 342 8.39 -13.82 11.49
C ALA A 342 8.01 -15.21 10.93
N PRO A 343 7.82 -16.24 11.77
CA PRO A 343 7.43 -17.56 11.29
C PRO A 343 5.99 -17.59 10.79
N ILE A 344 5.72 -18.41 9.78
CA ILE A 344 4.37 -18.84 9.41
C ILE A 344 3.96 -19.92 10.41
N PRO A 345 2.88 -19.71 11.20
CA PRO A 345 2.43 -20.72 12.13
C PRO A 345 1.88 -21.95 11.39
N LEU A 346 2.09 -23.13 11.98
CA LEU A 346 1.40 -24.33 11.55
C LEU A 346 -0.10 -24.17 11.82
N ALA A 347 -0.91 -24.18 10.76
CA ALA A 347 -2.35 -24.03 10.85
C ALA A 347 -3.05 -24.96 9.87
N TYR A 348 -4.32 -25.26 10.14
CA TYR A 348 -5.19 -25.99 9.23
C TYR A 348 -5.45 -25.16 7.97
N GLY A 349 -4.56 -25.31 6.99
CA GLY A 349 -4.62 -24.66 5.70
C GLY A 349 -3.54 -25.25 4.77
N ASN A 350 -3.94 -25.63 3.55
CA ASN A 350 -3.08 -26.36 2.62
C ASN A 350 -1.71 -25.69 2.42
N SER A 351 -1.68 -24.36 2.31
CA SER A 351 -0.42 -23.62 2.08
C SER A 351 0.59 -23.77 3.23
N SER A 352 0.17 -23.70 4.49
CA SER A 352 1.08 -23.81 5.65
C SER A 352 1.60 -25.25 5.79
N ILE A 353 0.71 -26.24 5.71
CA ILE A 353 1.05 -27.67 5.81
C ILE A 353 2.05 -28.06 4.72
N GLU A 354 1.87 -27.59 3.49
CA GLU A 354 2.80 -27.84 2.39
C GLU A 354 4.18 -27.22 2.62
N ILE A 355 4.26 -26.02 3.20
CA ILE A 355 5.54 -25.35 3.50
C ILE A 355 6.32 -26.17 4.55
N TYR A 356 5.65 -26.57 5.63
CA TYR A 356 6.23 -27.44 6.67
C TYR A 356 6.68 -28.79 6.10
N SER A 357 5.85 -29.39 5.24
CA SER A 357 6.17 -30.64 4.55
C SER A 357 7.44 -30.52 3.73
N ARG A 358 7.58 -29.46 2.92
CA ARG A 358 8.78 -29.20 2.12
C ARG A 358 10.01 -28.97 2.99
N TYR A 359 9.86 -28.23 4.09
CA TYR A 359 10.95 -28.00 5.04
C TYR A 359 11.45 -29.31 5.66
N GLY A 360 10.54 -30.14 6.16
CA GLY A 360 10.87 -31.44 6.73
C GLY A 360 11.51 -32.41 5.74
N ILE A 361 10.95 -32.50 4.53
CA ILE A 361 11.50 -33.36 3.47
C ILE A 361 12.88 -32.86 3.05
N ALA A 362 13.10 -31.55 2.92
CA ALA A 362 14.40 -30.98 2.60
C ALA A 362 15.45 -31.36 3.65
N MET A 363 15.11 -31.25 4.95
CA MET A 363 16.00 -31.67 6.04
C MET A 363 16.31 -33.16 5.98
N ALA A 364 15.29 -34.01 5.81
CA ALA A 364 15.47 -35.45 5.73
C ALA A 364 16.37 -35.86 4.54
N ARG A 365 16.19 -35.24 3.37
CA ARG A 365 16.98 -35.55 2.16
C ARG A 365 18.46 -35.17 2.26
N ILE A 366 18.83 -34.25 3.15
CA ILE A 366 20.23 -33.92 3.43
C ILE A 366 20.76 -34.53 4.73
N ASN A 367 20.05 -35.53 5.26
CA ASN A 367 20.41 -36.26 6.48
C ASN A 367 20.41 -35.44 7.78
N ARG A 368 19.66 -34.33 7.87
CA ARG A 368 19.35 -33.60 9.13
C ARG A 368 18.21 -34.30 9.88
N CYS A 369 18.34 -35.61 10.12
CA CYS A 369 17.22 -36.44 10.56
C CYS A 369 16.75 -36.22 12.00
N ALA A 370 17.61 -35.71 12.90
CA ALA A 370 17.17 -35.34 14.24
C ALA A 370 16.12 -34.22 14.21
N GLU A 371 16.37 -33.18 13.41
CA GLU A 371 15.49 -32.02 13.25
C GLU A 371 14.25 -32.37 12.42
N ALA A 372 14.43 -33.14 11.34
CA ALA A 372 13.32 -33.59 10.50
C ALA A 372 12.32 -34.46 11.27
N ASN A 373 12.80 -35.38 12.11
CA ASN A 373 11.93 -36.22 12.93
C ASN A 373 11.15 -35.39 13.97
N ALA A 374 11.79 -34.41 14.61
CA ALA A 374 11.12 -33.52 15.56
C ALA A 374 10.00 -32.71 14.88
N LEU A 375 10.25 -32.18 13.67
CA LEU A 375 9.23 -31.50 12.88
C LEU A 375 8.08 -32.44 12.50
N ALA A 376 8.39 -33.66 12.05
CA ALA A 376 7.36 -34.62 11.66
C ALA A 376 6.45 -35.01 12.83
N GLN A 377 7.00 -35.20 14.05
CA GLN A 377 6.18 -35.44 15.24
C GLN A 377 5.30 -34.23 15.57
N MET A 378 5.85 -33.02 15.50
CA MET A 378 5.06 -31.79 15.67
C MET A 378 3.89 -31.72 14.67
N MET A 379 4.12 -32.07 13.41
CA MET A 379 3.04 -32.13 12.40
C MET A 379 2.00 -33.20 12.77
N LEU A 380 2.41 -34.42 13.13
CA LEU A 380 1.48 -35.48 13.51
C LEU A 380 0.62 -35.11 14.73
N GLU A 381 1.15 -34.33 15.67
CA GLU A 381 0.41 -33.84 16.83
C GLU A 381 -0.47 -32.63 16.48
N GLY A 382 0.05 -31.68 15.71
CA GLY A 382 -0.59 -30.39 15.44
C GLY A 382 -1.68 -30.42 14.37
N ILE A 383 -1.61 -31.36 13.42
CA ILE A 383 -2.53 -31.48 12.27
C ILE A 383 -2.98 -32.94 12.06
N ALA A 384 -3.22 -33.68 13.15
CA ALA A 384 -3.56 -35.11 13.13
C ALA A 384 -4.78 -35.46 12.26
N ASP A 385 -5.71 -34.53 12.08
CA ASP A 385 -6.93 -34.72 11.29
C ASP A 385 -6.75 -34.40 9.79
N ASP A 386 -5.60 -33.83 9.39
CA ASP A 386 -5.28 -33.56 7.98
C ASP A 386 -4.53 -34.75 7.35
N ALA A 387 -5.25 -35.52 6.52
CA ALA A 387 -4.70 -36.74 5.92
C ALA A 387 -3.44 -36.49 5.07
N ASN A 388 -3.36 -35.35 4.37
CA ASN A 388 -2.21 -35.01 3.53
C ASN A 388 -0.99 -34.64 4.39
N GLY A 389 -1.20 -33.85 5.43
CA GLY A 389 -0.19 -33.46 6.40
C GLY A 389 0.36 -34.65 7.17
N VAL A 390 -0.51 -35.56 7.62
CA VAL A 390 -0.11 -36.83 8.26
C VAL A 390 0.67 -37.71 7.28
N TYR A 391 0.23 -37.82 6.02
CA TYR A 391 0.97 -38.55 5.00
C TYR A 391 2.38 -37.96 4.79
N ASN A 392 2.48 -36.65 4.62
CA ASN A 392 3.76 -35.96 4.42
C ASN A 392 4.69 -36.09 5.64
N ALA A 393 4.15 -35.99 6.85
CA ALA A 393 4.90 -36.19 8.09
C ALA A 393 5.48 -37.62 8.18
N ASN A 394 4.68 -38.63 7.82
CA ASN A 394 5.16 -40.01 7.78
C ASN A 394 6.21 -40.22 6.68
N GLU A 395 6.12 -39.53 5.54
CA GLU A 395 7.15 -39.61 4.50
C GLU A 395 8.49 -39.02 4.98
N ILE A 396 8.47 -37.95 5.78
CA ILE A 396 9.68 -37.40 6.42
C ILE A 396 10.35 -38.48 7.29
N LEU A 397 9.58 -39.13 8.18
CA LEU A 397 10.08 -40.20 9.06
C LEU A 397 10.65 -41.37 8.26
N LYS A 398 9.98 -41.75 7.17
CA LYS A 398 10.40 -42.84 6.28
C LYS A 398 11.74 -42.53 5.60
N ILE A 399 11.91 -41.33 5.03
CA ILE A 399 13.18 -40.92 4.41
C ILE A 399 14.33 -41.02 5.44
N CYS A 400 14.07 -40.59 6.67
CA CYS A 400 15.08 -40.67 7.72
C CYS A 400 15.40 -42.10 8.16
N GLN A 401 14.42 -43.00 8.17
CA GLN A 401 14.66 -44.42 8.41
C GLN A 401 15.51 -45.06 7.30
N GLU A 402 15.26 -44.70 6.03
CA GLU A 402 16.05 -45.17 4.89
C GLU A 402 17.51 -44.72 4.99
N ASN A 403 17.76 -43.46 5.38
CA ASN A 403 19.08 -42.88 5.54
C ASN A 403 19.97 -43.60 6.58
N LEU A 404 19.38 -44.28 7.57
CA LEU A 404 20.14 -45.11 8.53
C LEU A 404 20.88 -46.26 7.85
N THR A 405 20.33 -46.76 6.73
CA THR A 405 20.90 -47.88 5.98
C THR A 405 21.64 -47.43 4.72
N ASN A 406 21.22 -46.31 4.11
CA ASN A 406 21.77 -45.78 2.87
C ASN A 406 21.90 -44.25 2.97
N PRO A 407 22.91 -43.72 3.68
CA PRO A 407 23.04 -42.29 3.87
C PRO A 407 23.30 -41.59 2.52
N PRO A 408 22.70 -40.41 2.29
CA PRO A 408 22.92 -39.67 1.06
C PRO A 408 24.38 -39.23 0.94
N THR A 409 24.88 -39.13 -0.29
CA THR A 409 26.21 -38.56 -0.53
C THR A 409 26.22 -37.10 -0.07
N PRO A 410 27.22 -36.66 0.71
CA PRO A 410 27.31 -35.27 1.14
C PRO A 410 27.34 -34.32 -0.06
N THR A 411 26.31 -33.49 -0.20
CA THR A 411 26.27 -32.46 -1.23
C THR A 411 27.04 -31.24 -0.73
N LEU A 412 27.92 -30.68 -1.56
CA LEU A 412 28.69 -29.47 -1.24
C LEU A 412 27.75 -28.31 -0.89
N ALA A 413 28.19 -27.46 0.05
CA ALA A 413 27.50 -26.22 0.39
C ALA A 413 27.35 -25.34 -0.86
N PRO A 414 26.24 -24.58 -1.01
CA PRO A 414 26.00 -23.78 -2.19
C PRO A 414 27.12 -22.76 -2.42
N THR A 415 27.63 -22.70 -3.64
CA THR A 415 28.50 -21.61 -4.11
C THR A 415 27.58 -20.47 -4.57
N ALA A 416 27.85 -19.23 -4.15
CA ALA A 416 27.06 -18.07 -4.55
C ALA A 416 27.07 -17.90 -6.08
N THR A 417 25.93 -18.09 -6.73
CA THR A 417 25.80 -17.84 -8.17
C THR A 417 25.65 -16.33 -8.39
N PRO A 418 26.38 -15.72 -9.35
CA PRO A 418 26.17 -14.32 -9.72
C PRO A 418 24.76 -14.13 -10.27
N ILE A 419 24.02 -13.23 -9.64
CA ILE A 419 22.64 -12.88 -9.99
C ILE A 419 22.67 -12.02 -11.26
N THR A 420 22.24 -12.56 -12.39
CA THR A 420 21.90 -11.75 -13.56
C THR A 420 20.42 -11.40 -13.47
N GLY A 421 20.09 -10.11 -13.59
CA GLY A 421 18.70 -9.63 -13.56
C GLY A 421 17.82 -10.28 -14.63
N PRO A 422 16.49 -10.17 -14.52
CA PRO A 422 15.56 -10.81 -15.45
C PRO A 422 15.84 -10.36 -16.88
N THR A 423 15.89 -11.32 -17.80
CA THR A 423 15.92 -11.04 -19.24
C THR A 423 14.63 -10.34 -19.65
N SER A 424 14.74 -9.28 -20.46
CA SER A 424 13.60 -8.52 -20.97
C SER A 424 12.54 -9.41 -21.62
N THR A 425 11.28 -9.17 -21.30
CA THR A 425 10.11 -9.81 -21.92
C THR A 425 10.11 -9.56 -23.44
N PRO A 426 9.76 -10.56 -24.28
CA PRO A 426 9.61 -10.36 -25.71
C PRO A 426 8.46 -9.39 -26.01
N GLU A 427 8.64 -8.48 -26.96
CA GLU A 427 7.53 -7.72 -27.54
C GLU A 427 6.53 -8.68 -28.22
N PRO A 428 5.21 -8.41 -28.13
CA PRO A 428 4.22 -9.18 -28.88
C PRO A 428 4.50 -9.05 -30.38
N SER A 429 4.57 -10.18 -31.07
CA SER A 429 4.73 -10.21 -32.53
C SER A 429 3.57 -9.47 -33.18
N ALA A 430 3.89 -8.40 -33.92
CA ALA A 430 2.92 -7.66 -34.70
C ALA A 430 2.19 -8.60 -35.66
N THR A 431 0.87 -8.65 -35.55
CA THR A 431 0.00 -9.30 -36.53
C THR A 431 0.24 -8.66 -37.91
N PRO A 432 0.46 -9.42 -38.99
CA PRO A 432 0.57 -8.84 -40.31
C PRO A 432 -0.80 -8.24 -40.68
N GLN A 433 -0.83 -6.93 -40.90
CA GLN A 433 -1.96 -6.31 -41.58
C GLN A 433 -1.99 -6.83 -43.01
N SER A 434 -3.03 -7.60 -43.34
CA SER A 434 -3.38 -8.00 -44.71
C SER A 434 -4.38 -7.05 -45.32
#